data_AF-A0A7J4GWX9-F1
#
_entry.id   AF-A0A7J4GWX9-F1
#
_cell.length_a   1.000
_cell.length_b   1.000
_cell.length_c   1.000
_cell.angle_alpha   90.00
_cell.angle_beta   90.00
_cell.angle_gamma   90.00
#
_symmetry.space_group_name_H-M   'P 1'
#
loop_
_entity.id
_entity.type
_entity.pdbx_description
1 polymer ?
#
loop_
_entity_poly.entity_id
_entity_poly.type
_entity_poly.pdbx_seq_one_letter_code
_entity_poly.pdbx_strand_id
1 'polypeptide(L)'
;MYKNTLFALLVAVFLLGSQATTAVEESNFAVGDKWAFGKEIDLMEEISPQISELENNITELMSSEEAEMVKNASGLELKSFELDNKAILGFYYTGEVVDDFDQMIHMQTEQSLYSHTVLGTKFTSMFPTEGKHELRLNLKCEDESWNEEEEDCEDPEIKLVDNVTGEPLILEELNTELGGSMHYV
;
A
#
# COMPACT_ATOMS: atom_id res chain seq x y z
N MET A 1 -3.25 15.74 -10.48
CA MET A 1 -3.56 16.93 -9.65
C MET A 1 -4.84 16.83 -8.81
N TYR A 2 -5.72 15.82 -8.98
CA TYR A 2 -6.97 15.71 -8.20
C TYR A 2 -6.90 14.87 -6.91
N LYS A 3 -5.95 13.93 -6.77
CA LYS A 3 -5.83 13.04 -5.59
C LYS A 3 -5.52 13.79 -4.28
N ASN A 4 -4.57 14.73 -4.31
CA ASN A 4 -4.22 15.52 -3.12
C ASN A 4 -5.34 16.49 -2.73
N THR A 5 -6.09 16.99 -3.71
CA THR A 5 -7.22 17.88 -3.50
C THR A 5 -8.39 17.14 -2.85
N LEU A 6 -8.61 15.86 -3.19
CA LEU A 6 -9.68 15.05 -2.61
C LEU A 6 -9.42 14.76 -1.13
N PHE A 7 -8.19 14.35 -0.77
CA PHE A 7 -7.80 14.13 0.62
C PHE A 7 -7.86 15.42 1.44
N ALA A 8 -7.35 16.52 0.90
CA ALA A 8 -7.44 17.83 1.54
C ALA A 8 -8.89 18.33 1.68
N LEU A 9 -9.77 18.05 0.70
CA LEU A 9 -11.20 18.34 0.80
C LEU A 9 -11.89 17.47 1.83
N LEU A 10 -11.56 16.18 1.93
CA LEU A 10 -12.11 15.26 2.91
C LEU A 10 -11.73 15.70 4.33
N VAL A 11 -10.45 16.01 4.55
CA VAL A 11 -9.93 16.56 5.82
C VAL A 11 -10.56 17.93 6.12
N ALA A 12 -10.68 18.82 5.15
CA ALA A 12 -11.29 20.14 5.35
C ALA A 12 -12.80 20.05 5.62
N VAL A 13 -13.54 19.18 4.93
CA VAL A 13 -14.97 18.94 5.16
C VAL A 13 -15.19 18.25 6.51
N PHE A 14 -14.26 17.41 6.99
CA PHE A 14 -14.36 16.86 8.34
C PHE A 14 -14.01 17.89 9.43
N LEU A 15 -12.96 18.69 9.25
CA LEU A 15 -12.57 19.74 10.20
C LEU A 15 -13.56 20.92 10.26
N LEU A 16 -14.23 21.23 9.15
CA LEU A 16 -15.21 22.33 9.05
C LEU A 16 -16.66 21.83 9.17
N GLY A 17 -16.91 20.55 8.91
CA GLY A 17 -18.23 19.90 8.94
C GLY A 17 -18.53 19.15 10.23
N SER A 18 -17.55 18.93 11.11
CA SER A 18 -17.80 18.78 12.56
C SER A 18 -18.18 20.14 13.13
N GLN A 19 -19.23 20.73 12.57
CA GLN A 19 -19.82 21.89 13.19
C GLN A 19 -20.27 21.46 14.57
N ALA A 20 -19.62 22.04 15.58
CA ALA A 20 -20.10 22.19 16.94
C ALA A 20 -21.46 22.94 17.02
N THR A 21 -22.25 22.94 15.94
CA THR A 21 -23.45 23.76 15.73
C THR A 21 -24.71 23.15 16.33
N THR A 22 -24.80 21.82 16.45
CA THR A 22 -26.01 21.20 17.02
C THR A 22 -25.98 21.06 18.54
N ALA A 23 -24.84 21.35 19.20
CA ALA A 23 -24.73 21.31 20.67
C ALA A 23 -24.87 22.69 21.34
N VAL A 24 -24.96 23.77 20.56
CA VAL A 24 -25.06 25.16 21.06
C VAL A 24 -26.33 25.83 20.56
N GLU A 25 -27.45 25.11 20.53
CA GLU A 25 -28.76 25.75 20.33
C GLU A 25 -29.57 25.91 21.62
N GLU A 26 -29.17 25.34 22.76
CA GLU A 26 -29.70 25.67 24.10
C GLU A 26 -28.93 24.86 25.17
N SER A 27 -27.76 25.33 25.62
CA SER A 27 -26.99 24.60 26.64
C SER A 27 -26.64 25.48 27.85
N ASN A 28 -27.40 25.29 28.92
CA ASN A 28 -27.03 25.69 30.28
C ASN A 28 -25.90 24.77 30.76
N PHE A 29 -24.67 25.01 30.33
CA PHE A 29 -23.52 24.26 30.85
C PHE A 29 -23.29 24.63 32.31
N ALA A 30 -23.28 23.63 33.20
CA ALA A 30 -22.94 23.78 34.60
C ALA A 30 -21.43 23.69 34.82
N VAL A 31 -20.93 24.32 35.88
CA VAL A 31 -19.54 24.15 36.32
C VAL A 31 -19.27 22.67 36.60
N GLY A 32 -18.21 22.13 35.99
CA GLY A 32 -17.88 20.70 36.04
C GLY A 32 -18.47 19.86 34.92
N ASP A 33 -19.25 20.44 33.99
CA ASP A 33 -19.68 19.75 32.78
C ASP A 33 -18.46 19.41 31.91
N LYS A 34 -18.41 18.14 31.46
CA LYS A 34 -17.36 17.62 30.58
C LYS A 34 -18.00 17.08 29.32
N TRP A 35 -17.36 17.35 28.18
CA TRP A 35 -17.71 16.72 26.91
C TRP A 35 -16.47 16.18 26.21
N ALA A 36 -16.69 15.16 25.39
CA ALA A 36 -15.68 14.60 24.51
C ALA A 36 -16.33 14.28 23.17
N PHE A 37 -15.73 14.77 22.09
CA PHE A 37 -16.06 14.39 20.73
C PHE A 37 -14.84 13.76 20.11
N GLY A 38 -15.03 12.62 19.44
CA GLY A 38 -13.95 11.93 18.77
C GLY A 38 -14.43 11.31 17.48
N LYS A 39 -13.54 11.25 16.48
CA LYS A 39 -13.76 10.47 15.27
C LYS A 39 -12.47 9.76 14.90
N GLU A 40 -12.61 8.47 14.61
CA GLU A 40 -11.56 7.66 14.02
C GLU A 40 -11.92 7.39 12.56
N ILE A 41 -10.92 7.39 11.70
CA ILE A 41 -11.03 7.07 10.28
C ILE A 41 -10.00 5.98 10.00
N ASP A 42 -10.48 4.81 9.58
CA ASP A 42 -9.63 3.79 8.98
C ASP A 42 -9.40 4.15 7.51
N LEU A 43 -8.23 4.72 7.23
CA LEU A 43 -7.85 5.13 5.88
C LEU A 43 -7.73 3.95 4.93
N MET A 44 -7.44 2.74 5.45
CA MET A 44 -7.33 1.53 4.64
C MET A 44 -8.70 1.00 4.24
N GLU A 45 -9.69 1.11 5.13
CA GLU A 45 -11.09 0.82 4.79
C GLU A 45 -11.59 1.76 3.70
N GLU A 46 -11.33 3.07 3.83
CA GLU A 46 -11.75 4.09 2.85
C GLU A 46 -11.15 3.88 1.45
N ILE A 47 -9.90 3.38 1.37
CA ILE A 47 -9.24 3.09 0.09
C ILE A 47 -9.25 1.60 -0.29
N SER A 48 -10.02 0.78 0.44
CA SER A 48 -10.11 -0.66 0.19
C SER A 48 -10.46 -1.00 -1.27
N PRO A 49 -11.35 -0.27 -1.98
CA PRO A 49 -11.62 -0.58 -3.39
C PRO A 49 -10.39 -0.45 -4.28
N GLN A 50 -9.55 0.56 -4.05
CA GLN A 50 -8.33 0.80 -4.84
C GLN A 50 -7.23 -0.21 -4.51
N ILE A 51 -7.19 -0.72 -3.28
CA ILE A 51 -6.25 -1.77 -2.87
C ILE A 51 -6.63 -3.08 -3.53
N SER A 52 -7.91 -3.46 -3.46
CA SER A 52 -8.39 -4.68 -4.11
C SER A 52 -8.20 -4.62 -5.64
N GLU A 53 -8.40 -3.45 -6.27
CA GLU A 53 -8.09 -3.27 -7.69
C GLU A 53 -6.60 -3.49 -7.98
N LEU A 54 -5.70 -2.95 -7.14
CA LEU A 54 -4.27 -3.12 -7.29
C LEU A 54 -3.84 -4.59 -7.11
N GLU A 55 -4.33 -5.28 -6.09
CA GLU A 55 -4.01 -6.68 -5.84
C GLU A 55 -4.51 -7.59 -6.98
N ASN A 56 -5.70 -7.30 -7.52
CA ASN A 56 -6.23 -8.00 -8.68
C ASN A 56 -5.37 -7.76 -9.93
N ASN A 57 -4.98 -6.51 -10.21
CA ASN A 57 -4.12 -6.17 -11.34
C ASN A 57 -2.75 -6.88 -11.25
N ILE A 58 -2.18 -6.99 -10.04
CA ILE A 58 -0.93 -7.71 -9.82
C ILE A 58 -1.15 -9.22 -10.01
N THR A 59 -2.26 -9.77 -9.55
CA THR A 59 -2.61 -11.18 -9.75
C THR A 59 -2.81 -11.52 -11.23
N GLU A 60 -3.47 -10.64 -11.97
CA GLU A 60 -3.62 -10.75 -13.41
C GLU A 60 -2.26 -10.67 -14.12
N LEU A 61 -1.40 -9.73 -13.72
CA LEU A 61 -0.04 -9.61 -14.26
C LEU A 61 0.81 -10.85 -13.96
N MET A 62 0.72 -11.43 -12.76
CA MET A 62 1.40 -12.70 -12.41
C MET A 62 0.91 -13.87 -13.27
N SER A 63 -0.30 -13.78 -13.80
CA SER A 63 -0.94 -14.81 -14.62
C SER A 63 -0.93 -14.45 -16.12
N SER A 64 -0.22 -13.39 -16.51
CA SER A 64 -0.19 -12.93 -17.90
C SER A 64 0.75 -13.77 -18.76
N GLU A 65 0.55 -13.73 -20.07
CA GLU A 65 1.41 -14.39 -21.05
C GLU A 65 2.86 -13.90 -20.93
N GLU A 66 3.08 -12.61 -20.70
CA GLU A 66 4.43 -12.07 -20.50
C GLU A 66 5.10 -12.61 -19.23
N ALA A 67 4.34 -12.81 -18.13
CA ALA A 67 4.88 -13.41 -16.92
C ALA A 67 5.24 -14.89 -17.14
N GLU A 68 4.41 -15.62 -17.89
CA GLU A 68 4.70 -16.99 -18.30
C GLU A 68 5.93 -17.07 -19.21
N MET A 69 6.08 -16.14 -20.17
CA MET A 69 7.27 -16.03 -21.01
C MET A 69 8.53 -15.76 -20.17
N VAL A 70 8.48 -14.83 -19.21
CA VAL A 70 9.62 -14.53 -18.32
C VAL A 70 9.97 -15.76 -17.48
N LYS A 71 8.96 -16.45 -16.93
CA LYS A 71 9.16 -17.69 -16.17
C LYS A 71 9.78 -18.78 -17.04
N ASN A 72 9.30 -18.97 -18.25
CA ASN A 72 9.82 -20.00 -19.16
C ASN A 72 11.25 -19.67 -19.62
N ALA A 73 11.55 -18.40 -19.88
CA ALA A 73 12.86 -17.96 -20.34
C ALA A 73 13.91 -17.92 -19.22
N SER A 74 13.53 -17.53 -18.00
CA SER A 74 14.49 -17.22 -16.93
C SER A 74 14.32 -18.03 -15.64
N GLY A 75 13.18 -18.70 -15.46
CA GLY A 75 12.76 -19.32 -14.21
C GLY A 75 12.29 -18.33 -13.14
N LEU A 76 12.43 -17.01 -13.36
CA LEU A 76 11.98 -15.98 -12.43
C LEU A 76 10.45 -15.95 -12.39
N GLU A 77 9.91 -15.94 -11.19
CA GLU A 77 8.47 -16.03 -10.96
C GLU A 77 8.11 -15.28 -9.68
N LEU A 78 7.16 -14.34 -9.78
CA LEU A 78 6.48 -13.79 -8.62
C LEU A 78 5.31 -14.73 -8.29
N LYS A 79 5.39 -15.43 -7.15
CA LYS A 79 4.42 -16.44 -6.75
C LYS A 79 3.26 -15.87 -5.95
N SER A 80 3.53 -14.87 -5.13
CA SER A 80 2.50 -14.23 -4.31
C SER A 80 2.85 -12.79 -3.99
N PHE A 81 1.81 -12.00 -3.79
CA PHE A 81 1.88 -10.60 -3.39
C PHE A 81 0.67 -10.27 -2.52
N GLU A 82 0.90 -9.63 -1.37
CA GLU A 82 -0.11 -9.28 -0.38
C GLU A 82 0.18 -7.91 0.25
N LEU A 83 -0.86 -7.07 0.38
CA LEU A 83 -0.79 -5.76 1.05
C LEU A 83 -1.59 -5.78 2.36
N ASP A 84 -0.91 -6.00 3.49
CA ASP A 84 -1.46 -5.93 4.86
C ASP A 84 -1.09 -4.59 5.54
N ASN A 85 -1.39 -3.48 4.87
CA ASN A 85 -1.17 -2.15 5.42
C ASN A 85 -2.33 -1.76 6.37
N LYS A 86 -2.03 -0.98 7.42
CA LYS A 86 -3.02 -0.39 8.34
C LYS A 86 -2.76 1.10 8.47
N ALA A 87 -3.79 1.93 8.46
CA ALA A 87 -3.65 3.37 8.61
C ALA A 87 -4.89 3.94 9.27
N ILE A 88 -4.76 4.28 10.55
CA ILE A 88 -5.84 4.85 11.36
C ILE A 88 -5.45 6.28 11.71
N LEU A 89 -6.36 7.21 11.48
CA LEU A 89 -6.26 8.59 11.92
C LEU A 89 -7.43 8.87 12.86
N GLY A 90 -7.15 9.37 14.06
CA GLY A 90 -8.22 9.79 14.96
C GLY A 90 -7.98 11.16 15.55
N PHE A 91 -9.08 11.87 15.74
CA PHE A 91 -9.13 13.19 16.32
C PHE A 91 -9.99 13.15 17.57
N TYR A 92 -9.51 13.75 18.66
CA TYR A 92 -10.29 13.96 19.87
C TYR A 92 -10.32 15.43 20.27
N TYR A 93 -11.49 15.87 20.73
CA TYR A 93 -11.71 17.17 21.34
C TYR A 93 -12.45 17.00 22.66
N THR A 94 -11.82 17.38 23.75
CA THR A 94 -12.44 17.39 25.08
C THR A 94 -12.60 18.82 25.56
N GLY A 95 -13.60 19.03 26.42
CA GLY A 95 -13.74 20.31 27.11
C GLY A 95 -14.36 20.14 28.48
N GLU A 96 -13.98 21.02 29.38
CA GLU A 96 -14.44 21.10 30.76
C GLU A 96 -14.75 22.56 31.10
N VAL A 97 -15.91 22.78 31.72
CA VAL A 97 -16.27 24.09 32.27
C VAL A 97 -15.62 24.25 33.64
N VAL A 98 -14.70 25.22 33.74
CA VAL A 98 -13.95 25.52 34.96
C VAL A 98 -14.43 26.85 35.53
N ASP A 99 -14.57 26.90 36.86
CA ASP A 99 -14.87 28.12 37.60
C ASP A 99 -13.63 28.54 38.38
N ASP A 100 -13.07 29.68 38.00
CA ASP A 100 -11.86 30.26 38.60
C ASP A 100 -12.20 31.30 39.69
N PHE A 101 -13.47 31.34 40.14
CA PHE A 101 -14.01 32.25 41.16
C PHE A 101 -13.88 33.75 40.81
N ASP A 102 -13.72 34.09 39.53
CA ASP A 102 -13.60 35.46 39.02
C ASP A 102 -14.92 36.02 38.46
N GLN A 103 -16.04 35.33 38.71
CA GLN A 103 -17.39 35.66 38.22
C GLN A 103 -17.56 35.50 36.69
N MET A 104 -16.63 34.84 36.00
CA MET A 104 -16.73 34.48 34.59
C MET A 104 -16.72 32.95 34.42
N ILE A 105 -17.32 32.46 33.34
CA ILE A 105 -17.29 31.03 32.99
C ILE A 105 -16.04 30.79 32.14
N HIS A 106 -15.14 29.91 32.58
CA HIS A 106 -13.97 29.50 31.81
C HIS A 106 -14.19 28.11 31.19
N MET A 107 -13.59 27.88 30.03
CA MET A 107 -13.59 26.57 29.39
C MET A 107 -12.16 26.14 29.15
N GLN A 108 -11.80 24.98 29.68
CA GLN A 108 -10.54 24.31 29.35
C GLN A 108 -10.83 23.27 28.27
N THR A 109 -10.15 23.36 27.13
CA THR A 109 -10.34 22.40 26.04
C THR A 109 -9.01 21.78 25.61
N GLU A 110 -9.05 20.51 25.22
CA GLU A 110 -7.91 19.76 24.72
C GLU A 110 -8.23 19.22 23.33
N GLN A 111 -7.32 19.42 22.39
CA GLN A 111 -7.36 18.84 21.04
C GLN A 111 -6.16 17.93 20.85
N SER A 112 -6.38 16.79 20.21
CA SER A 112 -5.28 15.94 19.75
C SER A 112 -5.66 15.19 18.50
N LEU A 113 -4.61 14.88 17.77
CA LEU A 113 -4.62 14.09 16.56
C LEU A 113 -3.67 12.93 16.78
N TYR A 114 -4.20 11.72 16.84
CA TYR A 114 -3.39 10.51 16.85
C TYR A 114 -3.36 9.89 15.45
N SER A 115 -2.21 9.34 15.06
CA SER A 115 -2.10 8.52 13.86
C SER A 115 -1.37 7.21 14.17
N HIS A 116 -1.85 6.13 13.56
CA HIS A 116 -1.23 4.82 13.63
C HIS A 116 -1.14 4.25 12.21
N THR A 117 0.07 4.01 11.74
CA THR A 117 0.31 3.43 10.41
C THR A 117 1.19 2.21 10.54
N VAL A 118 0.79 1.11 9.92
CA VAL A 118 1.56 -0.12 9.75
C VAL A 118 1.71 -0.35 8.25
N LEU A 119 2.95 -0.48 7.81
CA LEU A 119 3.26 -1.00 6.49
C LEU A 119 3.53 -2.50 6.63
N GLY A 120 2.86 -3.30 5.81
CA GLY A 120 2.99 -4.75 5.76
C GLY A 120 2.83 -5.20 4.32
N THR A 121 3.93 -5.30 3.59
CA THR A 121 3.92 -5.86 2.23
C THR A 121 4.65 -7.19 2.26
N LYS A 122 4.01 -8.24 1.75
CA LYS A 122 4.60 -9.57 1.65
C LYS A 122 4.60 -10.01 0.20
N PHE A 123 5.71 -10.57 -0.25
CA PHE A 123 5.77 -11.20 -1.56
C PHE A 123 6.73 -12.38 -1.57
N THR A 124 6.41 -13.36 -2.40
CA THR A 124 7.22 -14.56 -2.60
C THR A 124 7.68 -14.60 -4.05
N SER A 125 8.98 -14.71 -4.29
CA SER A 125 9.53 -14.70 -5.65
C SER A 125 10.75 -15.60 -5.78
N MET A 126 10.96 -16.12 -6.99
CA MET A 126 12.16 -16.87 -7.35
C MET A 126 13.26 -15.88 -7.76
N PHE A 127 14.37 -15.85 -7.03
CA PHE A 127 15.52 -14.97 -7.33
C PHE A 127 16.79 -15.79 -7.55
N PRO A 128 17.77 -15.26 -8.32
CA PRO A 128 19.11 -15.86 -8.35
C PRO A 128 19.73 -15.81 -6.96
N THR A 129 20.40 -16.90 -6.59
CA THR A 129 21.17 -16.99 -5.33
C THR A 129 22.18 -15.85 -5.18
N GLU A 130 22.53 -15.48 -3.94
CA GLU A 130 23.50 -14.40 -3.70
C GLU A 130 24.85 -14.67 -4.40
N GLY A 131 25.33 -13.70 -5.18
CA GLY A 131 26.60 -13.84 -5.91
C GLY A 131 26.72 -12.92 -7.11
N LYS A 132 27.79 -13.13 -7.90
CA LYS A 132 27.94 -12.51 -9.22
C LYS A 132 27.50 -13.52 -10.27
N HIS A 133 26.53 -13.12 -11.09
CA HIS A 133 26.05 -13.88 -12.22
C HIS A 133 26.42 -13.13 -13.49
N GLU A 134 27.08 -13.79 -14.44
CA GLU A 134 27.27 -13.23 -15.77
C GLU A 134 26.14 -13.76 -16.64
N LEU A 135 25.28 -12.89 -17.17
CA LEU A 135 24.07 -13.33 -17.85
C LEU A 135 24.24 -13.35 -19.36
N ARG A 136 23.73 -14.39 -20.01
CA ARG A 136 23.62 -14.49 -21.47
C ARG A 136 22.21 -14.92 -21.87
N LEU A 137 21.62 -14.22 -22.83
CA LEU A 137 20.42 -14.67 -23.52
C LEU A 137 20.83 -15.64 -24.63
N ASN A 138 20.40 -16.88 -24.51
CA ASN A 138 20.49 -17.88 -25.56
C ASN A 138 19.18 -17.89 -26.35
N LEU A 139 19.30 -17.69 -27.65
CA LEU A 139 18.22 -17.81 -28.62
C LEU A 139 18.53 -19.03 -29.47
N LYS A 140 17.63 -20.02 -29.47
CA LYS A 140 17.71 -21.17 -30.35
C LYS A 140 16.47 -21.22 -31.23
N CYS A 141 16.67 -21.34 -32.53
CA CYS A 141 15.60 -21.69 -33.45
C CYS A 141 15.74 -23.17 -33.77
N GLU A 142 14.68 -23.95 -33.60
CA GLU A 142 14.66 -25.31 -34.14
C GLU A 142 14.45 -25.25 -35.66
N ASP A 143 15.04 -26.19 -36.41
CA ASP A 143 15.00 -26.18 -37.87
C ASP A 143 13.54 -26.24 -38.41
N GLU A 144 12.61 -26.84 -37.67
CA GLU A 144 11.18 -26.89 -38.01
C GLU A 144 10.45 -25.55 -37.80
N SER A 145 11.04 -24.64 -37.02
CA SER A 145 10.51 -23.30 -36.71
C SER A 145 11.13 -22.20 -37.59
N TRP A 146 12.10 -22.57 -38.43
CA TRP A 146 12.80 -21.65 -39.32
C TRP A 146 12.01 -21.44 -40.62
N ASN A 147 11.60 -20.21 -40.88
CA ASN A 147 10.93 -19.83 -42.10
C ASN A 147 11.97 -19.41 -43.15
N GLU A 148 12.27 -20.31 -44.09
CA GLU A 148 13.23 -20.05 -45.17
C GLU A 148 12.82 -18.90 -46.11
N GLU A 149 11.52 -18.61 -46.25
CA GLU A 149 11.03 -17.55 -47.14
C GLU A 149 11.20 -16.15 -46.51
N GLU A 150 11.02 -16.05 -45.19
CA GLU A 150 11.13 -14.79 -44.46
C GLU A 150 12.50 -14.58 -43.77
N GLU A 151 13.38 -15.60 -43.80
CA GLU A 151 14.65 -15.66 -43.06
C GLU A 151 14.47 -15.36 -41.55
N ASP A 152 13.36 -15.84 -40.96
CA ASP A 152 12.99 -15.60 -39.56
C ASP A 152 12.60 -16.88 -38.81
N CYS A 153 12.66 -16.84 -37.48
CA CYS A 153 12.25 -17.94 -36.62
C CYS A 153 10.86 -17.65 -36.04
N GLU A 154 9.86 -18.49 -36.36
CA GLU A 154 8.49 -18.26 -35.91
C GLU A 154 8.33 -18.39 -34.38
N ASP A 155 9.02 -19.36 -33.77
CA ASP A 155 8.97 -19.61 -32.31
C ASP A 155 10.38 -19.90 -31.75
N PRO A 156 11.22 -18.88 -31.52
CA PRO A 156 12.56 -19.09 -30.96
C PRO A 156 12.47 -19.50 -29.49
N GLU A 157 13.19 -20.56 -29.12
CA GLU A 157 13.44 -20.91 -27.73
C GLU A 157 14.38 -19.87 -27.10
N ILE A 158 13.84 -19.07 -26.17
CA ILE A 158 14.59 -18.05 -25.42
C ILE A 158 14.92 -18.60 -24.04
N LYS A 159 16.21 -18.63 -23.69
CA LYS A 159 16.69 -19.04 -22.36
C LYS A 159 17.73 -18.08 -21.80
N LEU A 160 17.53 -17.63 -20.56
CA LEU A 160 18.52 -16.90 -19.78
C LEU A 160 19.41 -17.90 -19.06
N VAL A 161 20.71 -17.85 -19.33
CA VAL A 161 21.71 -18.74 -18.73
C VAL A 161 22.86 -17.95 -18.13
N ASP A 162 23.61 -18.59 -17.24
CA ASP A 162 24.91 -18.06 -16.83
C ASP A 162 25.94 -18.23 -17.96
N ASN A 163 26.66 -17.16 -18.27
CA ASN A 163 27.61 -17.03 -19.35
C ASN A 163 28.86 -17.90 -19.16
N VAL A 164 29.21 -18.19 -17.90
CA VAL A 164 30.39 -18.97 -17.51
C VAL A 164 30.07 -20.46 -17.53
N THR A 165 28.92 -20.87 -17.00
CA THR A 165 28.53 -22.29 -16.91
C THR A 165 27.76 -22.77 -18.14
N GLY A 166 27.03 -21.89 -18.81
CA GLY A 166 26.09 -22.24 -19.89
C GLY A 166 24.77 -22.85 -19.39
N GLU A 167 24.58 -22.96 -18.09
CA GLU A 167 23.41 -23.58 -17.45
C GLU A 167 22.39 -22.52 -17.00
N PRO A 168 21.11 -22.90 -16.80
CA PRO A 168 20.11 -22.02 -16.20
C PRO A 168 20.54 -21.50 -14.83
N LEU A 169 20.01 -20.34 -14.44
CA LEU A 169 20.27 -19.75 -13.13
C LEU A 169 19.78 -20.68 -12.02
N ILE A 170 20.60 -20.82 -10.98
CA ILE A 170 20.19 -21.48 -9.74
C ILE A 170 19.36 -20.47 -8.94
N LEU A 171 18.06 -20.74 -8.89
CA LEU A 171 17.10 -19.88 -8.21
C LEU A 171 16.77 -20.41 -6.82
N GLU A 172 16.52 -19.48 -5.91
CA GLU A 172 15.97 -19.74 -4.59
C GLU A 172 14.65 -19.00 -4.41
N GLU A 173 13.72 -19.64 -3.68
CA GLU A 173 12.47 -19.01 -3.30
C GLU A 173 12.71 -18.11 -2.09
N LEU A 174 12.47 -16.80 -2.27
CA LEU A 174 12.59 -15.83 -1.20
C LEU A 174 11.22 -15.31 -0.80
N ASN A 175 10.93 -15.45 0.49
CA ASN A 175 9.80 -14.80 1.15
C ASN A 175 10.30 -13.46 1.70
N THR A 176 9.80 -12.35 1.16
CA THR A 176 10.19 -11.01 1.59
C THR A 176 9.03 -10.35 2.31
N GLU A 177 9.29 -9.88 3.53
CA GLU A 177 8.36 -9.05 4.29
C GLU A 177 8.99 -7.65 4.45
N LEU A 178 8.31 -6.65 3.91
CA LEU A 178 8.64 -5.24 4.12
C LEU A 178 7.64 -4.67 5.11
N GLY A 179 8.13 -4.22 6.26
CA GLY A 179 7.25 -3.67 7.28
C GLY A 179 7.87 -2.63 8.19
N GLY A 180 6.98 -1.89 8.84
CA GLY A 180 7.32 -0.83 9.79
C GLY A 180 6.06 -0.24 10.40
N SER A 181 6.16 0.26 11.63
CA SER A 181 5.05 0.94 12.30
C SER A 181 5.44 2.34 12.73
N MET A 182 4.49 3.26 12.62
CA MET A 182 4.60 4.62 13.12
C MET A 182 3.39 4.91 13.99
N HIS A 183 3.65 5.46 15.18
CA HIS A 183 2.62 5.89 16.11
C HIS A 183 2.92 7.32 16.55
N TYR A 184 1.95 8.22 16.37
CA TYR A 184 2.03 9.61 16.75
C TYR A 184 0.80 9.95 17.60
N VAL A 185 1.01 10.65 18.71
CA VAL A 185 -0.01 11.12 19.66
C VAL A 185 0.25 12.59 19.96
#